data_AF-A0A7D5VKE0-F1
#
_entry.id   AF-A0A7D5VKE0-F1
#
_cell.length_a   1.000
_cell.length_b   1.000
_cell.length_c   1.000
_cell.angle_alpha   90.00
_cell.angle_beta   90.00
_cell.angle_gamma   90.00
#
_symmetry.space_group_name_H-M   'P 1'
#
loop_
_entity.id
_entity.type
_entity.pdbx_description
1 polymer ?
#
loop_
_entity_poly.entity_id
_entity_poly.type
_entity_poly.pdbx_seq_one_letter_code
_entity_poly.pdbx_strand_id
1 'polypeptide(L)'
;MMSREEAVAAAERYLRTSAYPERAQSVVMLAETALWYPYGWTVRFDFREHLETGDPMQGPFSSLLVVPHDGTEVHFPPTHMPAEVYLAQRAAAAVVNADGPRARAEAWLRHTYGGLVEPAGPDREPVYETATAWLFACRAVPQPGFGDPAMLAASVVVPKDGGAPFHPSPSDPLADMEPGAAQRAAGRGLHARGCLVAVHCGIDGIPVSPLPWSPFHEAPGWWDRLARRYFPEFAPVAVSGWDDVIGAVGEPGPGTRGVVRVRRQIGGHEISGNLVYVHNNQGRVVLLDGLAGTLARLDPPPLIRELTLLRALPQAAWRPAAG
;
A
#
# COMPACT_ATOMS: atom_id res chain seq x y z
N MET A 1 -9.26 2.29 15.48
CA MET A 1 -8.68 0.97 15.19
C MET A 1 -8.43 0.30 16.53
N MET A 2 -8.81 -0.96 16.69
CA MET A 2 -8.67 -1.67 17.97
C MET A 2 -7.19 -1.92 18.28
N SER A 3 -6.73 -1.47 19.44
CA SER A 3 -5.35 -1.68 19.89
C SER A 3 -5.11 -3.14 20.28
N ARG A 4 -3.83 -3.52 20.40
CA ARG A 4 -3.45 -4.87 20.88
C ARG A 4 -4.00 -5.12 22.28
N GLU A 5 -3.91 -4.12 23.16
CA GLU A 5 -4.40 -4.17 24.54
C GLU A 5 -5.91 -4.31 24.60
N GLU A 6 -6.64 -3.55 23.76
CA GLU A 6 -8.09 -3.66 23.64
C GLU A 6 -8.51 -5.05 23.16
N ALA A 7 -7.78 -5.62 22.19
CA ALA A 7 -8.05 -6.96 21.68
C ALA A 7 -7.77 -8.05 22.73
N VAL A 8 -6.65 -7.95 23.46
CA VAL A 8 -6.33 -8.87 24.55
C VAL A 8 -7.38 -8.79 25.66
N ALA A 9 -7.82 -7.59 26.04
CA ALA A 9 -8.85 -7.39 27.05
C ALA A 9 -10.22 -7.93 26.59
N ALA A 10 -10.56 -7.78 25.32
CA ALA A 10 -11.79 -8.36 24.74
C ALA A 10 -11.74 -9.90 24.74
N ALA A 11 -10.61 -10.48 24.35
CA ALA A 11 -10.40 -11.93 24.39
C ALA A 11 -10.47 -12.49 25.81
N GLU A 12 -9.82 -11.83 26.77
CA GLU A 12 -9.86 -12.22 28.17
C GLU A 12 -11.28 -12.18 28.73
N ARG A 13 -12.02 -11.11 28.43
CA ARG A 13 -13.42 -10.98 28.84
C ARG A 13 -14.25 -12.15 28.31
N TYR A 14 -14.17 -12.43 27.01
CA TYR A 14 -14.87 -13.55 26.39
C TYR A 14 -14.54 -14.90 27.04
N LEU A 15 -13.25 -15.15 27.32
CA LEU A 15 -12.83 -16.38 28.00
C LEU A 15 -13.42 -16.50 29.40
N ARG A 16 -13.38 -15.42 30.19
CA ARG A 16 -13.84 -15.43 31.59
C ARG A 16 -15.36 -15.39 31.75
N THR A 17 -16.10 -14.89 30.77
CA THR A 17 -17.56 -14.75 30.88
C THR A 17 -18.34 -15.76 30.07
N SER A 18 -17.78 -16.23 28.95
CA SER A 18 -18.52 -17.00 27.95
C SER A 18 -17.93 -18.38 27.71
N ALA A 19 -16.62 -18.48 27.45
CA ALA A 19 -16.01 -19.75 27.05
C ALA A 19 -15.64 -20.66 28.24
N TYR A 20 -15.12 -20.09 29.32
CA TYR A 20 -14.65 -20.82 30.52
C TYR A 20 -14.98 -20.07 31.82
N PRO A 21 -16.25 -19.75 32.10
CA PRO A 21 -16.64 -19.02 33.31
C PRO A 21 -16.22 -19.74 34.60
N GLU A 22 -16.24 -21.07 34.61
CA GLU A 22 -15.83 -21.92 35.74
C GLU A 22 -14.31 -21.92 35.97
N ARG A 23 -13.52 -21.59 34.95
CA ARG A 23 -12.06 -21.46 35.04
C ARG A 23 -11.58 -20.03 34.89
N ALA A 24 -12.45 -19.04 35.12
CA ALA A 24 -12.12 -17.63 34.89
C ALA A 24 -10.79 -17.22 35.55
N GLN A 25 -10.55 -17.62 36.81
CA GLN A 25 -9.32 -17.26 37.54
C GLN A 25 -8.04 -17.93 37.01
N SER A 26 -8.17 -19.01 36.25
CA SER A 26 -7.07 -19.77 35.66
C SER A 26 -6.63 -19.22 34.31
N VAL A 27 -7.47 -18.42 33.62
CA VAL A 27 -7.11 -17.82 32.32
C VAL A 27 -5.88 -16.92 32.45
N VAL A 28 -4.84 -17.23 31.66
CA VAL A 28 -3.62 -16.44 31.49
C VAL A 28 -3.49 -16.03 30.03
N MET A 29 -3.54 -14.73 29.76
CA MET A 29 -3.37 -14.19 28.41
C MET A 29 -1.89 -14.13 28.02
N LEU A 30 -1.55 -14.62 26.83
CA LEU A 30 -0.21 -14.56 26.26
C LEU A 30 -0.10 -13.36 25.32
N ALA A 31 -0.23 -12.16 25.89
CA ALA A 31 -0.40 -10.92 25.12
C ALA A 31 0.66 -10.72 24.03
N GLU A 32 1.92 -11.09 24.28
CA GLU A 32 3.04 -10.93 23.33
C GLU A 32 2.92 -11.75 22.05
N THR A 33 2.07 -12.78 22.07
CA THR A 33 1.81 -13.61 20.89
C THR A 33 0.68 -13.06 20.02
N ALA A 34 0.11 -11.91 20.39
CA ALA A 34 -0.97 -11.31 19.64
C ALA A 34 -0.48 -10.83 18.27
N LEU A 35 -1.09 -11.36 17.21
CA LEU A 35 -0.77 -11.02 15.83
C LEU A 35 -1.96 -10.30 15.21
N TRP A 36 -1.67 -9.21 14.51
CA TRP A 36 -2.66 -8.43 13.81
C TRP A 36 -2.92 -9.05 12.43
N TYR A 37 -4.19 -9.27 12.07
CA TYR A 37 -4.62 -9.66 10.72
C TYR A 37 -5.75 -8.73 10.24
N PRO A 38 -6.01 -8.66 8.91
CA PRO A 38 -7.05 -7.78 8.37
C PRO A 38 -8.46 -8.00 8.88
N TYR A 39 -8.81 -9.25 9.22
CA TYR A 39 -10.12 -9.56 9.82
C TYR A 39 -10.17 -9.22 11.31
N GLY A 40 -9.06 -9.43 12.04
CA GLY A 40 -9.02 -9.29 13.49
C GLY A 40 -7.65 -9.58 14.08
N TRP A 41 -7.51 -9.41 15.38
CA TRP A 41 -6.34 -9.90 16.12
C TRP A 41 -6.47 -11.39 16.39
N THR A 42 -5.37 -12.13 16.33
CA THR A 42 -5.28 -13.42 17.01
C THR A 42 -4.67 -13.21 18.38
N VAL A 43 -5.23 -13.82 19.41
CA VAL A 43 -4.71 -13.73 20.78
C VAL A 43 -4.60 -15.14 21.36
N ARG A 44 -3.45 -15.47 21.94
CA ARG A 44 -3.29 -16.75 22.64
C ARG A 44 -3.52 -16.62 24.13
N PHE A 45 -3.97 -17.70 24.73
CA PHE A 45 -4.10 -17.86 26.16
C PHE A 45 -3.70 -19.28 26.56
N ASP A 46 -3.50 -19.46 27.86
CA ASP A 46 -3.37 -20.77 28.46
C ASP A 46 -4.05 -20.76 29.84
N PHE A 47 -4.11 -21.92 30.49
CA PHE A 47 -4.54 -22.05 31.86
C PHE A 47 -3.34 -22.09 32.80
N ARG A 48 -3.46 -21.42 33.94
CA ARG A 48 -2.38 -21.31 34.94
C ARG A 48 -1.85 -22.68 35.33
N GLU A 49 -2.73 -23.65 35.57
CA GLU A 49 -2.32 -24.96 36.03
C GLU A 49 -1.50 -25.71 34.96
N HIS A 50 -1.82 -25.54 33.67
CA HIS A 50 -1.04 -26.09 32.57
C HIS A 50 0.34 -25.45 32.47
N LEU A 51 0.43 -24.11 32.60
CA LEU A 51 1.71 -23.40 32.57
C LEU A 51 2.62 -23.78 33.74
N GLU A 52 2.05 -24.04 34.92
CA GLU A 52 2.80 -24.40 36.13
C GLU A 52 3.24 -25.88 36.14
N THR A 53 2.41 -26.78 35.63
CA THR A 53 2.64 -28.24 35.72
C THR A 53 3.18 -28.87 34.45
N GLY A 54 2.94 -28.26 33.29
CA GLY A 54 3.22 -28.84 31.97
C GLY A 54 2.31 -30.03 31.61
N ASP A 55 1.26 -30.31 32.38
CA ASP A 55 0.32 -31.41 32.12
C ASP A 55 -0.61 -31.05 30.95
N PRO A 56 -0.52 -31.75 29.80
CA PRO A 56 -1.33 -31.45 28.63
C PRO A 56 -2.84 -31.63 28.88
N MET A 57 -3.25 -32.40 29.90
CA MET A 57 -4.66 -32.57 30.26
C MET A 57 -5.26 -31.33 30.93
N GLN A 58 -4.43 -30.41 31.42
CA GLN A 58 -4.87 -29.18 32.09
C GLN A 58 -4.94 -27.98 31.14
N GLY A 59 -4.36 -28.12 29.95
CA GLY A 59 -4.34 -27.09 28.91
C GLY A 59 -5.68 -26.94 28.17
N PRO A 60 -5.87 -25.83 27.45
CA PRO A 60 -7.04 -25.64 26.61
C PRO A 60 -6.95 -26.52 25.36
N PHE A 61 -8.10 -27.03 24.89
CA PHE A 61 -8.16 -27.74 23.61
C PHE A 61 -7.72 -26.86 22.42
N SER A 62 -8.09 -25.58 22.44
CA SER A 62 -7.59 -24.56 21.53
C SER A 62 -7.11 -23.36 22.33
N SER A 63 -5.86 -22.97 22.14
CA SER A 63 -5.20 -21.84 22.83
C SER A 63 -5.28 -20.52 22.04
N LEU A 64 -6.06 -20.45 20.95
CA LEU A 64 -6.09 -19.31 20.04
C LEU A 64 -7.51 -18.76 19.90
N LEU A 65 -7.67 -17.46 20.11
CA LEU A 65 -8.90 -16.71 19.80
C LEU A 65 -8.68 -15.74 18.66
N VAL A 66 -9.77 -15.45 17.96
CA VAL A 66 -9.90 -14.36 16.98
C VAL A 66 -10.75 -13.27 17.59
N VAL A 67 -10.25 -12.03 17.53
CA VAL A 67 -10.95 -10.81 17.96
C VAL A 67 -11.17 -9.93 16.73
N PRO A 68 -12.36 -9.95 16.11
CA PRO A 68 -12.65 -9.18 14.91
C PRO A 68 -12.56 -7.66 15.10
N HIS A 69 -12.04 -6.94 14.09
CA HIS A 69 -11.92 -5.47 14.14
C HIS A 69 -13.24 -4.73 13.96
N ASP A 70 -14.26 -5.41 13.42
CA ASP A 70 -15.58 -4.86 13.11
C ASP A 70 -16.58 -4.95 14.28
N GLY A 71 -16.13 -5.49 15.42
CA GLY A 71 -16.98 -5.68 16.60
C GLY A 71 -17.82 -6.96 16.57
N THR A 72 -17.66 -7.81 15.55
CA THR A 72 -18.18 -9.18 15.58
C THR A 72 -17.64 -9.93 16.80
N GLU A 73 -18.41 -10.88 17.32
CA GLU A 73 -18.07 -11.61 18.55
C GLU A 73 -16.70 -12.30 18.48
N VAL A 74 -15.97 -12.25 19.59
CA VAL A 74 -14.74 -13.01 19.82
C VAL A 74 -15.06 -14.51 19.71
N HIS A 75 -14.22 -15.27 19.02
CA HIS A 75 -14.48 -16.69 18.81
C HIS A 75 -13.20 -17.50 18.63
N PHE A 76 -13.32 -18.82 18.77
CA PHE A 76 -12.27 -19.76 18.36
C PHE A 76 -12.31 -19.96 16.84
N PRO A 77 -11.17 -19.93 16.14
CA PRO A 77 -11.14 -20.29 14.72
C PRO A 77 -11.40 -21.79 14.54
N PRO A 78 -11.85 -22.23 13.35
CA PRO A 78 -12.04 -23.64 13.06
C PRO A 78 -10.72 -24.43 13.21
N THR A 79 -10.74 -25.52 13.98
CA THR A 79 -9.52 -26.30 14.30
C THR A 79 -9.00 -27.14 13.13
N HIS A 80 -9.83 -27.40 12.12
CA HIS A 80 -9.45 -28.16 10.92
C HIS A 80 -8.68 -27.33 9.88
N MET A 81 -8.51 -26.02 10.11
CA MET A 81 -7.88 -25.10 9.18
C MET A 81 -6.84 -24.22 9.89
N PRO A 82 -5.69 -23.91 9.25
CA PRO A 82 -4.77 -22.92 9.79
C PRO A 82 -5.47 -21.57 9.99
N ALA A 83 -5.25 -20.94 11.15
CA ALA A 83 -5.92 -19.69 11.50
C ALA A 83 -5.70 -18.58 10.45
N GLU A 84 -4.50 -18.51 9.87
CA GLU A 84 -4.17 -17.53 8.82
C GLU A 84 -5.05 -17.67 7.58
N VAL A 85 -5.34 -18.90 7.16
CA VAL A 85 -6.21 -19.18 6.02
C VAL A 85 -7.66 -18.79 6.34
N TYR A 86 -8.13 -19.12 7.55
CA TYR A 86 -9.45 -18.72 8.02
C TYR A 86 -9.60 -17.18 8.03
N LEU A 87 -8.64 -16.47 8.61
CA LEU A 87 -8.65 -15.01 8.70
C LEU A 87 -8.62 -14.35 7.31
N ALA A 88 -7.83 -14.90 6.37
CA ALA A 88 -7.80 -14.44 5.00
C ALA A 88 -9.16 -14.62 4.29
N GLN A 89 -9.80 -15.78 4.47
CA GLN A 89 -11.14 -16.05 3.92
C GLN A 89 -12.21 -15.12 4.50
N ARG A 90 -12.17 -14.87 5.81
CA ARG A 90 -13.10 -13.94 6.47
C ARG A 90 -12.92 -12.51 6.00
N ALA A 91 -11.68 -12.07 5.85
CA ALA A 91 -11.39 -10.74 5.33
C ALA A 91 -11.86 -10.59 3.88
N ALA A 92 -11.66 -11.60 3.02
CA ALA A 92 -12.17 -11.59 1.64
C ALA A 92 -13.70 -11.58 1.59
N ALA A 93 -14.37 -12.39 2.43
CA ALA A 93 -15.83 -12.42 2.51
C ALA A 93 -16.42 -11.08 2.95
N ALA A 94 -15.76 -10.36 3.87
CA ALA A 94 -16.19 -9.03 4.30
C ALA A 94 -16.21 -8.02 3.14
N VAL A 95 -15.29 -8.12 2.17
CA VAL A 95 -15.29 -7.28 0.96
C VAL A 95 -16.50 -7.56 0.07
N VAL A 96 -16.87 -8.83 -0.07
CA VAL A 96 -18.00 -9.25 -0.91
C VAL A 96 -19.34 -8.84 -0.28
N ASN A 97 -19.45 -8.96 1.04
CA ASN A 97 -20.70 -8.73 1.77
C ASN A 97 -20.91 -7.28 2.22
N ALA A 98 -19.97 -6.38 1.94
CA ALA A 98 -20.09 -4.99 2.36
C ALA A 98 -21.18 -4.23 1.58
N ASP A 99 -22.08 -3.57 2.30
CA ASP A 99 -23.22 -2.86 1.73
C ASP A 99 -22.80 -1.53 1.09
N GLY A 100 -22.86 -1.49 -0.24
CA GLY A 100 -22.58 -0.30 -1.04
C GLY A 100 -21.11 -0.08 -1.37
N PRO A 101 -20.81 0.80 -2.34
CA PRO A 101 -19.50 0.87 -2.96
C PRO A 101 -18.38 1.36 -2.02
N ARG A 102 -18.69 2.34 -1.15
CA ARG A 102 -17.73 2.83 -0.16
C ARG A 102 -17.38 1.76 0.88
N ALA A 103 -18.36 1.02 1.39
CA ALA A 103 -18.10 -0.04 2.36
C ALA A 103 -17.22 -1.14 1.76
N ARG A 104 -17.42 -1.46 0.47
CA ARG A 104 -16.55 -2.37 -0.29
C ARG A 104 -15.12 -1.84 -0.42
N ALA A 105 -14.95 -0.55 -0.73
CA ALA A 105 -13.62 0.08 -0.75
C ALA A 105 -12.93 0.03 0.63
N GLU A 106 -13.66 0.36 1.70
CA GLU A 106 -13.16 0.34 3.07
C GLU A 106 -12.75 -1.07 3.52
N ALA A 107 -13.61 -2.06 3.25
CA ALA A 107 -13.31 -3.46 3.53
C ALA A 107 -12.09 -3.94 2.75
N TRP A 108 -11.96 -3.55 1.48
CA TRP A 108 -10.83 -3.92 0.65
C TRP A 108 -9.52 -3.26 1.08
N LEU A 109 -9.55 -1.97 1.46
CA LEU A 109 -8.40 -1.26 2.01
C LEU A 109 -7.96 -1.88 3.34
N ARG A 110 -8.91 -2.25 4.20
CA ARG A 110 -8.62 -2.96 5.44
C ARG A 110 -8.00 -4.33 5.17
N HIS A 111 -8.55 -5.08 4.21
CA HIS A 111 -7.99 -6.35 3.76
C HIS A 111 -6.55 -6.20 3.27
N THR A 112 -6.29 -5.16 2.47
CA THR A 112 -5.01 -4.95 1.77
C THR A 112 -3.93 -4.36 2.66
N TYR A 113 -4.25 -3.32 3.43
CA TYR A 113 -3.28 -2.53 4.21
C TYR A 113 -3.36 -2.74 5.70
N GLY A 114 -4.37 -3.47 6.15
CA GLY A 114 -4.60 -3.64 7.55
C GLY A 114 -5.00 -2.42 8.32
N GLY A 115 -5.76 -1.53 7.67
CA GLY A 115 -6.24 -0.29 8.27
C GLY A 115 -5.17 0.78 8.45
N LEU A 116 -3.98 0.59 7.86
CA LEU A 116 -2.99 1.66 7.68
C LEU A 116 -3.37 2.61 6.54
N VAL A 117 -4.41 2.29 5.77
CA VAL A 117 -4.96 3.11 4.69
C VAL A 117 -6.47 3.17 4.83
N GLU A 118 -7.01 4.37 4.62
CA GLU A 118 -8.43 4.68 4.74
C GLU A 118 -8.90 5.47 3.50
N PRO A 119 -10.20 5.50 3.19
CA PRO A 119 -10.73 6.43 2.21
C PRO A 119 -10.42 7.88 2.59
N ALA A 120 -10.10 8.69 1.60
CA ALA A 120 -9.88 10.11 1.78
C ALA A 120 -11.20 10.88 1.67
N GLY A 121 -11.38 11.88 2.54
CA GLY A 121 -12.53 12.78 2.51
C GLY A 121 -13.73 12.34 3.37
N PRO A 122 -14.47 13.29 3.96
CA PRO A 122 -15.60 12.99 4.83
C PRO A 122 -16.87 12.56 4.07
N ASP A 123 -17.00 12.97 2.80
CA ASP A 123 -18.31 13.11 2.14
C ASP A 123 -18.93 11.82 1.58
N ARG A 124 -18.33 10.65 1.79
CA ARG A 124 -18.86 9.33 1.33
C ARG A 124 -19.06 9.16 -0.18
N GLU A 125 -18.89 10.20 -0.96
CA GLU A 125 -19.01 10.19 -2.42
C GLU A 125 -17.72 9.71 -3.11
N PRO A 126 -17.85 9.06 -4.29
CA PRO A 126 -16.72 8.79 -5.15
C PRO A 126 -16.14 10.09 -5.71
N VAL A 127 -14.82 10.13 -5.90
CA VAL A 127 -14.13 11.28 -6.51
C VAL A 127 -14.27 11.28 -8.04
N TYR A 128 -14.60 10.13 -8.61
CA TYR A 128 -14.88 9.95 -10.03
C TYR A 128 -15.76 8.72 -10.24
N GLU A 129 -16.61 8.74 -11.25
CA GLU A 129 -17.54 7.65 -11.55
C GLU A 129 -17.70 7.47 -13.05
N THR A 130 -17.70 6.22 -13.49
CA THR A 130 -18.04 5.83 -14.87
C THR A 130 -19.30 4.98 -14.89
N ALA A 131 -19.74 4.55 -16.08
CA ALA A 131 -20.84 3.59 -16.20
C ALA A 131 -20.54 2.24 -15.51
N THR A 132 -19.26 1.88 -15.32
CA THR A 132 -18.82 0.55 -14.87
C THR A 132 -18.16 0.53 -13.49
N ALA A 133 -17.70 1.66 -12.96
CA ALA A 133 -17.00 1.68 -11.69
C ALA A 133 -17.11 3.02 -10.95
N TRP A 134 -16.85 2.96 -9.65
CA TRP A 134 -16.62 4.12 -8.79
C TRP A 134 -15.14 4.20 -8.43
N LEU A 135 -14.59 5.42 -8.30
CA LEU A 135 -13.26 5.69 -7.79
C LEU A 135 -13.36 6.38 -6.45
N PHE A 136 -12.75 5.81 -5.42
CA PHE A 136 -12.61 6.44 -4.12
C PHE A 136 -11.15 6.80 -3.90
N ALA A 137 -10.86 8.07 -3.59
CA ALA A 137 -9.52 8.44 -3.13
C ALA A 137 -9.23 7.74 -1.78
N CYS A 138 -7.98 7.41 -1.53
CA CYS A 138 -7.52 6.83 -0.26
C CYS A 138 -6.18 7.44 0.16
N ARG A 139 -5.87 7.35 1.45
CA ARG A 139 -4.65 7.91 2.04
C ARG A 139 -4.11 7.01 3.13
N ALA A 140 -2.80 7.09 3.38
CA ALA A 140 -2.22 6.49 4.57
C ALA A 140 -2.77 7.19 5.82
N VAL A 141 -3.10 6.42 6.84
CA VAL A 141 -3.45 6.94 8.16
C VAL A 141 -2.21 7.62 8.75
N PRO A 142 -2.32 8.87 9.25
CA PRO A 142 -1.19 9.59 9.84
C PRO A 142 -0.47 8.75 10.90
N GLN A 143 0.86 8.65 10.79
CA GLN A 143 1.70 7.94 11.75
C GLN A 143 2.64 8.93 12.45
N PRO A 144 2.86 8.80 13.77
CA PRO A 144 3.85 9.61 14.48
C PRO A 144 5.23 9.54 13.81
N GLY A 145 5.84 10.70 13.56
CA GLY A 145 7.16 10.79 12.93
C GLY A 145 7.17 10.70 11.39
N PHE A 146 6.02 10.52 10.75
CA PHE A 146 5.91 10.50 9.29
C PHE A 146 4.89 11.53 8.79
N GLY A 147 5.39 12.63 8.23
CA GLY A 147 4.57 13.77 7.81
C GLY A 147 3.96 13.68 6.41
N ASP A 148 4.47 12.83 5.52
CA ASP A 148 3.94 12.65 4.16
C ASP A 148 3.03 11.41 4.06
N PRO A 149 1.70 11.56 3.96
CA PRO A 149 0.77 10.46 3.80
C PRO A 149 0.61 10.01 2.34
N ALA A 150 1.30 10.65 1.38
CA ALA A 150 1.04 10.42 -0.03
C ALA A 150 1.52 9.05 -0.49
N MET A 151 0.63 8.35 -1.20
CA MET A 151 0.82 7.01 -1.74
C MET A 151 0.88 7.09 -3.28
N LEU A 152 1.52 6.12 -3.94
CA LEU A 152 1.33 5.96 -5.39
C LEU A 152 -0.06 5.40 -5.66
N ALA A 153 -0.48 4.45 -4.84
CA ALA A 153 -1.79 3.81 -4.88
C ALA A 153 -2.83 4.59 -4.05
N ALA A 154 -3.08 5.85 -4.42
CA ALA A 154 -3.93 6.78 -3.67
C ALA A 154 -5.43 6.75 -4.05
N SER A 155 -5.91 5.69 -4.70
CA SER A 155 -7.35 5.49 -4.94
C SER A 155 -7.70 4.03 -5.14
N VAL A 156 -8.98 3.69 -4.93
CA VAL A 156 -9.54 2.35 -5.12
C VAL A 156 -10.66 2.43 -6.14
N VAL A 157 -10.56 1.58 -7.16
CA VAL A 157 -11.64 1.32 -8.10
C VAL A 157 -12.55 0.26 -7.49
N VAL A 158 -13.85 0.55 -7.45
CA VAL A 158 -14.91 -0.38 -7.04
C VAL A 158 -15.79 -0.68 -8.26
N PRO A 159 -15.71 -1.90 -8.82
CA PRO A 159 -16.57 -2.31 -9.93
C PRO A 159 -18.06 -2.37 -9.56
N LYS A 160 -18.91 -1.87 -10.46
CA LYS A 160 -20.39 -1.89 -10.35
C LYS A 160 -21.00 -3.27 -10.59
N ASP A 161 -20.29 -4.13 -11.30
CA ASP A 161 -20.68 -5.51 -11.59
C ASP A 161 -20.47 -6.48 -10.41
N GLY A 162 -20.00 -5.96 -9.26
CA GLY A 162 -19.68 -6.77 -8.09
C GLY A 162 -18.27 -7.36 -8.10
N GLY A 163 -17.46 -7.09 -9.12
CA GLY A 163 -16.05 -7.47 -9.17
C GLY A 163 -15.24 -6.93 -7.99
N ALA A 164 -14.17 -7.62 -7.61
CA ALA A 164 -13.35 -7.23 -6.46
C ALA A 164 -12.76 -5.82 -6.66
N PRO A 165 -12.74 -4.95 -5.62
CA PRO A 165 -12.06 -3.68 -5.70
C PRO A 165 -10.55 -3.84 -5.93
N PHE A 166 -9.90 -2.81 -6.47
CA PHE A 166 -8.46 -2.81 -6.77
C PHE A 166 -7.90 -1.39 -6.85
N HIS A 167 -6.57 -1.26 -6.73
CA HIS A 167 -5.89 -0.01 -7.08
C HIS A 167 -5.70 0.09 -8.59
N PRO A 168 -6.04 1.23 -9.22
CA PRO A 168 -5.74 1.45 -10.63
C PRO A 168 -4.23 1.65 -10.85
N SER A 169 -3.78 1.48 -12.08
CA SER A 169 -2.40 1.66 -12.50
C SER A 169 -1.92 3.11 -12.26
N PRO A 170 -0.75 3.30 -11.63
CA PRO A 170 -0.03 4.56 -11.57
C PRO A 170 0.20 5.23 -12.93
N SER A 171 0.35 4.46 -14.00
CA SER A 171 0.63 5.02 -15.33
C SER A 171 -0.60 5.70 -15.94
N ASP A 172 -1.75 5.01 -15.88
CA ASP A 172 -3.01 5.49 -16.44
C ASP A 172 -4.21 5.07 -15.57
N PRO A 173 -4.47 5.78 -14.45
CA PRO A 173 -5.43 5.31 -13.47
C PRO A 173 -6.89 5.35 -13.96
N LEU A 174 -7.20 6.24 -14.92
CA LEU A 174 -8.57 6.40 -15.43
C LEU A 174 -8.90 5.37 -16.50
N ALA A 175 -7.92 4.91 -17.30
CA ALA A 175 -8.15 3.81 -18.25
C ALA A 175 -8.55 2.51 -17.55
N ASP A 176 -8.14 2.33 -16.29
CA ASP A 176 -8.52 1.15 -15.50
C ASP A 176 -9.96 1.19 -14.96
N MET A 177 -10.70 2.28 -15.22
CA MET A 177 -12.12 2.38 -14.91
C MET A 177 -13.04 1.99 -16.08
N GLU A 178 -12.46 1.79 -17.26
CA GLU A 178 -13.18 1.41 -18.48
C GLU A 178 -13.66 -0.05 -18.44
N PRO A 179 -14.72 -0.40 -19.19
CA PRO A 179 -15.22 -1.77 -19.27
C PRO A 179 -14.12 -2.80 -19.59
N GLY A 180 -14.07 -3.89 -18.82
CA GLY A 180 -13.09 -4.98 -19.03
C GLY A 180 -11.66 -4.69 -18.54
N ALA A 181 -11.43 -3.59 -17.82
CA ALA A 181 -10.14 -3.30 -17.20
C ALA A 181 -9.89 -4.10 -15.90
N ALA A 182 -10.92 -4.40 -15.12
CA ALA A 182 -10.81 -5.13 -13.85
C ALA A 182 -10.12 -6.51 -14.00
N GLN A 183 -10.29 -7.16 -15.15
CA GLN A 183 -9.67 -8.46 -15.46
C GLN A 183 -8.17 -8.36 -15.78
N ARG A 184 -7.68 -7.16 -16.16
CA ARG A 184 -6.28 -6.84 -16.44
C ARG A 184 -5.53 -6.32 -15.21
N ALA A 185 -6.24 -5.68 -14.27
CA ALA A 185 -5.66 -4.92 -13.16
C ALA A 185 -5.23 -5.74 -11.92
N ALA A 186 -5.43 -7.06 -11.89
CA ALA A 186 -5.07 -7.90 -10.74
C ALA A 186 -3.55 -7.90 -10.45
N GLY A 187 -3.09 -6.93 -9.66
CA GLY A 187 -1.73 -6.79 -9.11
C GLY A 187 -0.61 -6.45 -10.11
N ARG A 188 -0.86 -6.51 -11.43
CA ARG A 188 0.18 -6.37 -12.47
C ARG A 188 0.61 -4.94 -12.78
N GLY A 189 0.08 -3.93 -12.09
CA GLY A 189 0.33 -2.52 -12.42
C GLY A 189 0.94 -1.65 -11.32
N LEU A 190 1.21 -2.16 -10.12
CA LEU A 190 1.51 -1.28 -8.96
C LEU A 190 3.01 -1.13 -8.65
N HIS A 191 3.89 -1.79 -9.40
CA HIS A 191 5.32 -1.88 -9.10
C HIS A 191 6.17 -0.75 -9.72
N ALA A 192 5.58 0.44 -9.89
CA ALA A 192 6.22 1.62 -10.49
C ALA A 192 7.60 1.96 -9.87
N ARG A 193 7.76 1.77 -8.55
CA ARG A 193 9.04 1.95 -7.84
C ARG A 193 10.13 1.02 -8.36
N GLY A 194 9.82 -0.27 -8.49
CA GLY A 194 10.75 -1.26 -9.01
C GLY A 194 11.07 -1.01 -10.48
N CYS A 195 10.06 -0.67 -11.28
CA CYS A 195 10.25 -0.32 -12.68
C CYS A 195 11.14 0.90 -12.88
N LEU A 196 10.98 1.94 -12.06
CA LEU A 196 11.84 3.13 -12.09
C LEU A 196 13.31 2.75 -11.86
N VAL A 197 13.58 1.93 -10.84
CA VAL A 197 14.93 1.43 -10.56
C VAL A 197 15.44 0.59 -11.73
N ALA A 198 14.58 -0.23 -12.33
CA ALA A 198 14.96 -1.04 -13.49
C ALA A 198 15.33 -0.20 -14.71
N VAL A 199 14.60 0.87 -14.99
CA VAL A 199 14.95 1.83 -16.04
C VAL A 199 16.30 2.49 -15.73
N HIS A 200 16.51 2.94 -14.49
CA HIS A 200 17.77 3.56 -14.09
C HIS A 200 18.97 2.64 -14.30
N CYS A 201 18.91 1.41 -13.79
CA CYS A 201 19.96 0.42 -13.96
C CYS A 201 20.14 0.01 -15.43
N GLY A 202 19.04 -0.12 -16.17
CA GLY A 202 19.06 -0.48 -17.58
C GLY A 202 19.77 0.55 -18.47
N ILE A 203 19.65 1.84 -18.14
CA ILE A 203 20.41 2.91 -18.82
C ILE A 203 21.92 2.75 -18.62
N ASP A 204 22.35 2.18 -17.50
CA ASP A 204 23.74 1.83 -17.22
C ASP A 204 24.12 0.41 -17.69
N GLY A 205 23.23 -0.28 -18.42
CA GLY A 205 23.47 -1.63 -18.91
C GLY A 205 23.42 -2.71 -17.83
N ILE A 206 22.89 -2.41 -16.64
CA ILE A 206 22.77 -3.35 -15.52
C ILE A 206 21.38 -3.99 -15.56
N PRO A 207 21.26 -5.31 -15.82
CA PRO A 207 19.97 -5.96 -15.90
C PRO A 207 19.40 -6.18 -14.49
N VAL A 208 18.24 -5.61 -14.23
CA VAL A 208 17.45 -5.85 -13.01
C VAL A 208 15.98 -6.00 -13.36
N SER A 209 15.22 -6.65 -12.48
CA SER A 209 13.77 -6.84 -12.66
C SER A 209 13.00 -6.33 -11.44
N PRO A 210 11.84 -5.69 -11.64
CA PRO A 210 11.03 -5.20 -10.54
C PRO A 210 10.44 -6.37 -9.75
N LEU A 211 10.46 -6.24 -8.42
CA LEU A 211 9.71 -7.16 -7.55
C LEU A 211 8.22 -6.82 -7.56
N PRO A 212 7.34 -7.81 -7.29
CA PRO A 212 5.92 -7.57 -7.12
C PRO A 212 5.64 -6.48 -6.09
N TRP A 213 4.55 -5.75 -6.32
CA TRP A 213 4.09 -4.76 -5.35
C TRP A 213 3.61 -5.44 -4.06
N SER A 214 3.83 -4.77 -2.94
CA SER A 214 3.33 -5.14 -1.62
C SER A 214 2.79 -3.88 -0.93
N PRO A 215 1.72 -3.98 -0.13
CA PRO A 215 1.16 -2.86 0.63
C PRO A 215 2.20 -2.07 1.44
N PHE A 216 3.22 -2.75 1.97
CA PHE A 216 4.31 -2.12 2.73
C PHE A 216 5.12 -1.09 1.90
N HIS A 217 5.13 -1.21 0.57
CA HIS A 217 5.80 -0.24 -0.30
C HIS A 217 5.14 1.14 -0.28
N GLU A 218 3.87 1.24 0.15
CA GLU A 218 3.15 2.51 0.33
C GLU A 218 3.36 3.13 1.71
N ALA A 219 4.11 2.49 2.61
CA ALA A 219 4.29 2.99 3.97
C ALA A 219 4.85 4.44 3.96
N PRO A 220 4.39 5.32 4.87
CA PRO A 220 4.83 6.72 4.92
C PRO A 220 6.36 6.90 4.85
N GLY A 221 6.82 7.93 4.15
CA GLY A 221 8.26 8.18 3.91
C GLY A 221 8.91 7.27 2.86
N TRP A 222 8.13 6.55 2.05
CA TRP A 222 8.66 5.67 0.99
C TRP A 222 9.49 6.43 -0.05
N TRP A 223 9.13 7.68 -0.36
CA TRP A 223 9.81 8.49 -1.36
C TRP A 223 11.26 8.76 -0.95
N ASP A 224 11.47 9.19 0.28
CA ASP A 224 12.81 9.45 0.80
C ASP A 224 13.63 8.16 0.94
N ARG A 225 12.99 7.04 1.30
CA ARG A 225 13.65 5.73 1.34
C ARG A 225 14.09 5.29 -0.06
N LEU A 226 13.25 5.47 -1.07
CA LEU A 226 13.57 5.16 -2.47
C LEU A 226 14.74 6.02 -2.95
N ALA A 227 14.66 7.34 -2.76
CA ALA A 227 15.69 8.29 -3.15
C ALA A 227 17.05 7.96 -2.52
N ARG A 228 17.11 7.83 -1.19
CA ARG A 228 18.36 7.52 -0.47
C ARG A 228 18.96 6.17 -0.87
N ARG A 229 18.13 5.18 -1.18
CA ARG A 229 18.61 3.81 -1.45
C ARG A 229 19.11 3.63 -2.88
N TYR A 230 18.42 4.21 -3.87
CA TYR A 230 18.64 3.91 -5.28
C TYR A 230 19.07 5.12 -6.11
N PHE A 231 18.97 6.33 -5.57
CA PHE A 231 19.33 7.57 -6.25
C PHE A 231 20.17 8.50 -5.34
N PRO A 232 21.20 7.99 -4.64
CA PRO A 232 21.95 8.77 -3.65
C PRO A 232 22.68 10.00 -4.22
N GLU A 233 22.95 10.01 -5.52
CA GLU A 233 23.59 11.11 -6.25
C GLU A 233 22.60 12.16 -6.78
N PHE A 234 21.30 11.90 -6.67
CA PHE A 234 20.28 12.83 -7.15
C PHE A 234 19.91 13.84 -6.07
N ALA A 235 19.79 15.11 -6.47
CA ALA A 235 19.41 16.21 -5.59
C ALA A 235 18.05 16.80 -5.98
N PRO A 236 17.24 17.30 -5.02
CA PRO A 236 15.96 17.93 -5.32
C PRO A 236 16.14 19.20 -6.16
N VAL A 237 15.25 19.39 -7.14
CA VAL A 237 15.17 20.58 -7.98
C VAL A 237 13.74 21.08 -7.97
N ALA A 238 13.57 22.38 -7.73
CA ALA A 238 12.26 23.01 -7.77
C ALA A 238 11.69 22.99 -9.19
N VAL A 239 10.46 22.50 -9.32
CA VAL A 239 9.71 22.45 -10.58
C VAL A 239 8.24 22.74 -10.29
N SER A 240 7.55 23.39 -11.21
CA SER A 240 6.12 23.67 -11.15
C SER A 240 5.31 22.96 -12.24
N GLY A 241 5.99 22.46 -13.28
CA GLY A 241 5.38 21.76 -14.39
C GLY A 241 6.39 20.98 -15.24
N TRP A 242 5.90 20.37 -16.31
CA TRP A 242 6.73 19.56 -17.21
C TRP A 242 7.78 20.37 -17.97
N ASP A 243 7.48 21.62 -18.32
CA ASP A 243 8.46 22.49 -18.99
C ASP A 243 9.67 22.77 -18.08
N ASP A 244 9.45 22.99 -16.78
CA ASP A 244 10.53 23.15 -15.80
C ASP A 244 11.35 21.85 -15.66
N VAL A 245 10.70 20.68 -15.68
CA VAL A 245 11.39 19.38 -15.68
C VAL A 245 12.28 19.24 -16.91
N ILE A 246 11.75 19.58 -18.10
CA ILE A 246 12.47 19.50 -19.37
C ILE A 246 13.66 20.46 -19.35
N GLY A 247 13.48 21.71 -18.91
CA GLY A 247 14.56 22.68 -18.75
C GLY A 247 15.62 22.21 -17.76
N ALA A 248 15.21 21.80 -16.55
CA ALA A 248 16.11 21.37 -15.49
C ALA A 248 16.99 20.18 -15.87
N VAL A 249 16.51 19.26 -16.72
CA VAL A 249 17.30 18.13 -17.23
C VAL A 249 18.00 18.45 -18.55
N GLY A 250 17.46 19.37 -19.34
CA GLY A 250 18.01 19.81 -20.62
C GLY A 250 19.26 20.69 -20.48
N GLU A 251 19.18 21.73 -19.67
CA GLU A 251 20.18 22.79 -19.53
C GLU A 251 21.58 22.31 -19.14
N PRO A 252 21.76 21.36 -18.20
CA PRO A 252 23.09 20.92 -17.80
C PRO A 252 23.79 20.05 -18.86
N GLY A 253 23.06 19.61 -19.90
CA GLY A 253 23.59 18.91 -21.05
C GLY A 253 23.45 17.38 -21.03
N PRO A 254 23.98 16.70 -22.07
CA PRO A 254 23.86 15.26 -22.25
C PRO A 254 24.34 14.45 -21.04
N GLY A 255 23.59 13.41 -20.68
CA GLY A 255 23.88 12.56 -19.53
C GLY A 255 23.25 13.03 -18.22
N THR A 256 22.58 14.20 -18.21
CA THR A 256 21.77 14.63 -17.06
C THR A 256 20.60 13.67 -16.89
N ARG A 257 20.32 13.27 -15.65
CA ARG A 257 19.28 12.30 -15.29
C ARG A 257 18.32 12.89 -14.27
N GLY A 258 17.08 12.41 -14.29
CA GLY A 258 16.04 12.85 -13.37
C GLY A 258 15.10 11.73 -12.99
N VAL A 259 14.52 11.86 -11.81
CA VAL A 259 13.37 11.07 -11.36
C VAL A 259 12.28 12.04 -10.97
N VAL A 260 11.11 11.89 -11.58
CA VAL A 260 9.93 12.71 -11.30
C VAL A 260 8.91 11.89 -10.54
N ARG A 261 8.52 12.37 -9.36
CA ARG A 261 7.30 11.93 -8.67
C ARG A 261 6.15 12.78 -9.17
N VAL A 262 5.18 12.14 -9.81
CA VAL A 262 3.93 12.76 -10.23
C VAL A 262 2.88 12.48 -9.15
N ARG A 263 2.15 13.49 -8.71
CA ARG A 263 0.96 13.35 -7.88
C ARG A 263 -0.23 13.91 -8.65
N ARG A 264 -1.33 13.14 -8.74
CA ARG A 264 -2.53 13.48 -9.48
C ARG A 264 -3.71 13.72 -8.56
N GLN A 265 -4.62 14.61 -8.97
CA GLN A 265 -5.84 14.88 -8.22
C GLN A 265 -7.08 14.99 -9.10
N ILE A 266 -8.23 14.66 -8.50
CA ILE A 266 -9.57 14.96 -9.01
C ILE A 266 -10.38 15.54 -7.85
N GLY A 267 -11.09 16.65 -8.09
CA GLY A 267 -11.93 17.27 -7.05
C GLY A 267 -11.16 17.70 -5.80
N GLY A 268 -9.86 18.01 -5.92
CA GLY A 268 -9.00 18.36 -4.77
C GLY A 268 -8.46 17.16 -3.97
N HIS A 269 -8.89 15.94 -4.30
CA HIS A 269 -8.39 14.71 -3.69
C HIS A 269 -7.28 14.10 -4.54
N GLU A 270 -6.19 13.68 -3.90
CA GLU A 270 -5.16 12.89 -4.57
C GLU A 270 -5.72 11.51 -4.95
N ILE A 271 -5.52 11.10 -6.20
CA ILE A 271 -6.08 9.83 -6.72
C ILE A 271 -5.01 8.83 -7.14
N SER A 272 -3.81 9.29 -7.46
CA SER A 272 -2.73 8.43 -7.95
C SER A 272 -1.44 9.21 -7.94
N GLY A 273 -0.34 8.52 -7.65
CA GLY A 273 0.99 8.98 -8.03
C GLY A 273 1.59 8.11 -9.12
N ASN A 274 2.59 8.63 -9.84
CA ASN A 274 3.45 7.87 -10.74
C ASN A 274 4.92 8.24 -10.56
N LEU A 275 5.81 7.42 -11.11
CA LEU A 275 7.24 7.67 -11.15
C LEU A 275 7.72 7.63 -12.60
N VAL A 276 8.33 8.74 -13.04
CA VAL A 276 8.86 8.89 -14.40
C VAL A 276 10.36 9.09 -14.34
N TYR A 277 11.10 8.32 -15.14
CA TYR A 277 12.53 8.53 -15.32
C TYR A 277 12.75 9.56 -16.43
N VAL A 278 13.70 10.47 -16.26
CA VAL A 278 14.03 11.50 -17.23
C VAL A 278 15.51 11.41 -17.58
N HIS A 279 15.85 11.44 -18.86
CA HIS A 279 17.24 11.37 -19.32
C HIS A 279 17.48 12.36 -20.44
N ASN A 280 18.51 13.20 -20.31
CA ASN A 280 19.07 13.95 -21.41
C ASN A 280 19.95 13.04 -22.28
N ASN A 281 19.32 12.36 -23.24
CA ASN A 281 20.00 11.48 -24.19
C ASN A 281 20.52 12.30 -25.37
N GLN A 282 21.82 12.59 -25.39
CA GLN A 282 22.49 13.30 -26.49
C GLN A 282 21.86 14.66 -26.83
N GLY A 283 21.45 15.42 -25.80
CA GLY A 283 20.84 16.74 -25.97
C GLY A 283 19.32 16.70 -26.13
N ARG A 284 18.70 15.52 -26.12
CA ARG A 284 17.24 15.35 -26.15
C ARG A 284 16.76 14.82 -24.80
N VAL A 285 15.84 15.55 -24.18
CA VAL A 285 15.19 15.09 -22.95
C VAL A 285 14.13 14.06 -23.29
N VAL A 286 14.28 12.86 -22.73
CA VAL A 286 13.36 11.73 -22.88
C VAL A 286 12.75 11.42 -21.51
N LEU A 287 11.43 11.29 -21.46
CA LEU A 287 10.68 10.90 -20.27
C LEU A 287 10.16 9.48 -20.47
N LEU A 288 10.49 8.59 -19.53
CA LEU A 288 10.25 7.15 -19.60
C LEU A 288 9.34 6.73 -18.45
N ASP A 289 8.24 6.08 -18.79
CA ASP A 289 7.40 5.38 -17.81
C ASP A 289 7.81 3.90 -17.80
N GLY A 290 8.59 3.52 -16.79
CA GLY A 290 9.07 2.15 -16.66
C GLY A 290 7.95 1.15 -16.37
N LEU A 291 6.82 1.59 -15.82
CA LEU A 291 5.68 0.73 -15.56
C LEU A 291 4.93 0.41 -16.86
N ALA A 292 4.74 1.42 -17.72
CA ALA A 292 4.16 1.22 -19.06
C ALA A 292 5.13 0.58 -20.06
N GLY A 293 6.45 0.70 -19.84
CA GLY A 293 7.48 0.27 -20.78
C GLY A 293 7.56 1.17 -22.02
N THR A 294 7.08 2.41 -21.93
CA THR A 294 6.98 3.35 -23.05
C THR A 294 7.50 4.74 -22.66
N LEU A 295 7.45 5.68 -23.61
CA LEU A 295 7.53 7.10 -23.26
C LEU A 295 6.42 7.46 -22.26
N ALA A 296 6.76 8.33 -21.31
CA ALA A 296 5.81 8.78 -20.31
C ALA A 296 4.73 9.66 -20.96
N ARG A 297 3.48 9.39 -20.61
CA ARG A 297 2.38 10.30 -20.91
C ARG A 297 2.41 11.45 -19.91
N LEU A 298 2.47 12.68 -20.41
CA LEU A 298 2.50 13.87 -19.57
C LEU A 298 1.07 14.28 -19.23
N ASP A 299 0.74 14.24 -17.95
CA ASP A 299 -0.57 14.66 -17.49
C ASP A 299 -0.78 16.15 -17.71
N PRO A 300 -2.00 16.60 -18.08
CA PRO A 300 -2.29 18.00 -18.23
C PRO A 300 -2.36 18.70 -16.85
N PRO A 301 -2.09 20.01 -16.76
CA PRO A 301 -2.06 20.74 -15.48
C PRO A 301 -3.27 20.54 -14.57
N PRO A 302 -4.53 20.44 -15.05
CA PRO A 302 -5.68 20.23 -14.16
C PRO A 302 -5.65 18.89 -13.40
N LEU A 303 -4.97 17.88 -13.94
CA LEU A 303 -4.82 16.57 -13.31
C LEU A 303 -3.60 16.52 -12.37
N ILE A 304 -2.61 17.39 -12.58
CA ILE A 304 -1.40 17.46 -11.74
C ILE A 304 -1.72 18.17 -10.43
N ARG A 305 -1.45 17.49 -9.32
CA ARG A 305 -1.41 18.08 -7.99
C ARG A 305 -0.04 18.66 -7.70
N GLU A 306 1.01 17.89 -8.00
CA GLU A 306 2.39 18.25 -7.70
C GLU A 306 3.34 17.41 -8.57
N LEU A 307 4.45 18.02 -8.98
CA LEU A 307 5.62 17.34 -9.49
C LEU A 307 6.79 17.56 -8.54
N THR A 308 7.52 16.49 -8.20
CA THR A 308 8.79 16.59 -7.48
C THR A 308 9.89 16.01 -8.36
N LEU A 309 10.97 16.77 -8.59
CA LEU A 309 12.12 16.32 -9.37
C LEU A 309 13.33 16.08 -8.45
N LEU A 310 13.93 14.90 -8.59
CA LEU A 310 15.32 14.65 -8.19
C LEU A 310 16.17 14.62 -9.45
N ARG A 311 17.34 15.27 -9.46
CA ARG A 311 18.23 15.37 -10.63
C ARG A 311 19.64 14.97 -10.27
N ALA A 312 20.26 14.17 -11.12
CA ALA A 312 21.70 13.95 -11.14
C ALA A 312 22.30 14.68 -12.35
N LEU A 313 23.35 15.45 -12.11
CA LEU A 313 24.13 16.06 -13.18
C LEU A 313 24.89 14.98 -13.96
N PRO A 314 25.32 15.27 -15.21
CA PRO A 314 26.21 14.37 -15.92
C PRO A 314 27.42 14.09 -15.02
N GLN A 315 27.75 12.83 -14.80
CA GLN A 315 29.05 12.50 -14.21
C GLN A 315 30.09 13.10 -15.17
N ALA A 316 30.85 14.10 -14.71
CA ALA A 316 32.06 14.51 -15.41
C ALA A 316 32.86 13.22 -15.60
N ALA A 317 32.99 12.78 -16.86
CA ALA A 317 33.51 11.46 -17.20
C ALA A 317 34.63 11.09 -16.23
N TRP A 318 34.38 10.06 -15.41
CA TRP A 318 35.38 9.54 -14.48
C TRP A 318 36.66 9.34 -15.30
N ARG A 319 37.65 10.22 -15.12
CA ARG A 319 39.02 9.96 -15.56
C ARG A 319 39.61 9.11 -14.44
N PRO A 320 39.92 7.83 -14.66
CA PRO A 320 40.87 7.18 -13.79
C PRO A 320 42.13 8.04 -13.89
N ALA A 321 42.68 8.49 -12.76
CA ALA A 321 44.01 9.06 -12.75
C ALA A 321 44.93 8.01 -13.40
N ALA A 322 45.52 8.35 -14.54
CA ALA A 322 46.59 7.56 -15.11
C ALA A 322 47.73 7.53 -14.07
N GLY A 323 48.10 6.32 -13.65
CA GLY A 323 49.33 6.08 -12.90
C GLY A 323 50.56 6.21 -13.79
#